data_AF-A0A729Q6Y5-F1
#
_entry.id   AF-A0A729Q6Y5-F1
#
_cell.length_a   1.000
_cell.length_b   1.000
_cell.length_c   1.000
_cell.angle_alpha   90.00
_cell.angle_beta   90.00
_cell.angle_gamma   90.00
#
_symmetry.space_group_name_H-M   'P 1'
#
loop_
_entity.id
_entity.type
_entity.pdbx_description
1 polymer ?
#
loop_
_entity_poly.entity_id
_entity_poly.type
_entity_poly.pdbx_seq_one_letter_code
_entity_poly.pdbx_strand_id
1 'polypeptide(L)'
;MEITHMFNSSMYLPYTLFEPVTRFNDDSADDMQCGDMGEEELLALGLNDISEKVDPYRLIRYPFPHPGGIDGYFGSSTSGIKISHSECVDILFTEMKELAGMFSFYGEYRFLIEELIGHFRYGNGSLFYSQPLNSAFHKRINIKTHNSPLLIIKKCIEDEFKNHKREVYIPALLHKIQTKLLRSKLAKFNNLEDRINGLGICVHDIAAQKITLTNFQKYAIGWSATLHFVAQDHFGLDVADIKNKLYREFRFFRIWFFLQRHRDFAFKPFFTNFNTITRIGSY
;
A
#
# COMPACT_ATOMS: atom_id res chain seq x y z
N MET A 1 -18.53 27.28 28.98
CA MET A 1 -17.18 26.68 28.99
C MET A 1 -16.29 27.66 28.25
N GLU A 2 -15.50 28.45 28.97
CA GLU A 2 -14.73 29.55 28.38
C GLU A 2 -13.55 29.03 27.54
N ILE A 3 -13.47 29.51 26.29
CA ILE A 3 -12.32 29.32 25.41
C ILE A 3 -11.23 30.30 25.86
N THR A 4 -10.18 29.80 26.50
CA THR A 4 -9.02 30.63 26.88
C THR A 4 -8.05 30.67 25.70
N HIS A 5 -8.11 31.73 24.88
CA HIS A 5 -7.07 32.01 23.89
C HIS A 5 -5.82 32.55 24.60
N MET A 6 -4.85 31.68 24.89
CA MET A 6 -3.53 32.06 25.39
C MET A 6 -2.42 31.34 24.61
N PHE A 7 -2.42 31.51 23.29
CA PHE A 7 -1.27 31.19 22.46
C PHE A 7 -0.54 32.51 22.14
N ASN A 8 0.76 32.58 22.42
CA ASN A 8 1.59 33.79 22.23
C ASN A 8 1.86 34.12 20.74
N SER A 9 1.21 33.39 19.81
CA SER A 9 1.20 33.63 18.36
C SER A 9 0.02 32.88 17.74
N SER A 10 -0.61 33.46 16.72
CA SER A 10 -1.64 32.78 15.92
C SER A 10 -1.02 31.65 15.10
N MET A 11 -1.58 30.45 15.21
CA MET A 11 -1.25 29.32 14.36
C MET A 11 -2.22 29.29 13.18
N TYR A 12 -1.70 29.21 11.95
CA TYR A 12 -2.52 28.97 10.77
C TYR A 12 -2.76 27.46 10.63
N LEU A 13 -4.02 27.06 10.72
CA LEU A 13 -4.46 25.69 10.48
C LEU A 13 -5.14 25.61 9.11
N PRO A 14 -5.00 24.49 8.39
CA PRO A 14 -4.23 23.29 8.75
C PRO A 14 -2.70 23.50 8.70
N TYR A 15 -1.95 22.77 9.53
CA TYR A 15 -0.48 22.83 9.59
C TYR A 15 0.15 21.46 9.33
N THR A 16 1.06 21.37 8.36
CA THR A 16 1.75 20.11 8.00
C THR A 16 2.84 19.77 9.02
N LEU A 17 2.64 18.69 9.77
CA LEU A 17 3.59 18.19 10.77
C LEU A 17 4.62 17.24 10.17
N PHE A 18 4.26 16.55 9.09
CA PHE A 18 5.15 15.62 8.40
C PHE A 18 4.70 15.46 6.96
N GLU A 19 5.66 15.44 6.04
CA GLU A 19 5.48 15.12 4.63
C GLU A 19 6.77 14.42 4.16
N PRO A 20 6.69 13.33 3.40
CA PRO A 20 7.87 12.58 3.01
C PRO A 20 8.57 13.26 1.83
N VAL A 21 9.80 12.82 1.54
CA VAL A 21 10.51 13.21 0.31
C VAL A 21 9.91 12.51 -0.91
N THR A 22 9.41 11.28 -0.72
CA THR A 22 8.65 10.56 -1.75
C THR A 22 7.37 11.32 -2.07
N ARG A 23 7.00 11.35 -3.35
CA ARG A 23 5.84 12.13 -3.81
C ARG A 23 4.60 11.26 -3.79
N PHE A 24 3.47 11.87 -3.45
CA PHE A 24 2.17 11.31 -3.80
C PHE A 24 1.98 11.39 -5.31
N ASN A 25 1.34 10.36 -5.87
CA ASN A 25 1.07 10.18 -7.30
C ASN A 25 2.35 10.18 -8.13
N ASP A 26 3.35 9.42 -7.69
CA ASP A 26 4.60 9.28 -8.43
C ASP A 26 4.46 8.23 -9.54
N ASP A 27 3.92 8.65 -10.68
CA ASP A 27 3.76 7.79 -11.88
C ASP A 27 5.11 7.32 -12.44
N SER A 28 6.24 7.89 -11.98
CA SER A 28 7.58 7.51 -12.42
C SER A 28 8.21 6.38 -11.60
N ALA A 29 7.54 5.92 -10.55
CA ALA A 29 8.01 4.81 -9.73
C ALA A 29 8.12 3.49 -10.55
N ASP A 30 9.11 2.67 -10.22
CA ASP A 30 9.43 1.46 -11.00
C ASP A 30 8.29 0.42 -11.00
N ASP A 31 7.55 0.34 -9.89
CA ASP A 31 6.35 -0.50 -9.70
C ASP A 31 5.12 0.05 -10.42
N MET A 32 5.17 1.28 -10.95
CA MET A 32 4.11 1.92 -11.73
C MET A 32 4.26 1.77 -13.25
N GLN A 33 5.37 1.20 -13.74
CA GLN A 33 5.56 0.96 -15.18
C GLN A 33 4.70 -0.21 -15.68
N CYS A 34 4.24 -0.14 -16.93
CA CYS A 34 3.40 -1.18 -17.54
C CYS A 34 3.56 -1.21 -19.06
N GLY A 35 3.31 -2.39 -19.65
CA GLY A 35 3.35 -2.60 -21.10
C GLY A 35 4.69 -2.30 -21.77
N ASP A 36 5.78 -2.33 -21.01
CA ASP A 36 7.10 -1.86 -21.41
C ASP A 36 8.07 -3.01 -21.78
N MET A 37 7.70 -4.26 -21.50
CA MET A 37 8.55 -5.43 -21.73
C MET A 37 8.03 -6.33 -22.85
N GLY A 38 8.97 -6.87 -23.63
CA GLY A 38 8.75 -7.97 -24.56
C GLY A 38 8.96 -9.36 -23.94
N GLU A 39 8.64 -10.40 -24.72
CA GLU A 39 8.79 -11.80 -24.30
C GLU A 39 10.23 -12.15 -23.89
N GLU A 40 11.24 -11.77 -24.67
CA GLU A 40 12.65 -12.06 -24.37
C GLU A 40 13.08 -11.48 -23.01
N GLU A 41 12.63 -10.26 -22.69
CA GLU A 41 12.95 -9.59 -21.42
C GLU A 41 12.29 -10.30 -20.24
N LEU A 42 11.02 -10.69 -20.38
CA LEU A 42 10.29 -11.43 -19.34
C LEU A 42 10.90 -12.82 -19.12
N LEU A 43 11.24 -13.52 -20.19
CA LEU A 43 11.92 -14.82 -20.10
C LEU A 43 13.29 -14.70 -19.42
N ALA A 44 14.06 -13.64 -19.70
CA ALA A 44 15.33 -13.37 -19.03
C ALA A 44 15.17 -13.09 -17.52
N LEU A 45 14.00 -12.63 -17.08
CA LEU A 45 13.64 -12.50 -15.66
C LEU A 45 13.19 -13.83 -15.02
N GLY A 46 13.14 -14.92 -15.80
CA GLY A 46 12.73 -16.25 -15.34
C GLY A 46 11.23 -16.47 -15.38
N LEU A 47 10.47 -15.67 -16.13
CA LEU A 47 9.02 -15.80 -16.27
C LEU A 47 8.63 -16.82 -17.35
N ASN A 48 9.10 -18.05 -17.18
CA ASN A 48 8.81 -19.18 -18.08
C ASN A 48 7.56 -19.99 -17.68
N ASP A 49 7.16 -19.96 -16.40
CA ASP A 49 5.95 -20.61 -15.88
C ASP A 49 4.99 -19.54 -15.31
N ILE A 50 4.15 -18.96 -16.17
CA ILE A 50 3.20 -17.91 -15.74
C ILE A 50 1.97 -18.51 -15.06
N SER A 51 1.33 -19.48 -15.71
CA SER A 51 0.00 -19.99 -15.34
C SER A 51 -0.04 -21.51 -15.45
N GLU A 52 -0.78 -22.13 -14.54
CA GLU A 52 -1.04 -23.58 -14.59
C GLU A 52 -2.04 -23.97 -15.68
N LYS A 53 -2.83 -23.01 -16.17
CA LYS A 53 -3.99 -23.22 -17.04
C LYS A 53 -3.73 -22.81 -18.50
N VAL A 54 -2.89 -21.79 -18.73
CA VAL A 54 -2.59 -21.24 -20.06
C VAL A 54 -1.11 -20.95 -20.24
N ASP A 55 -0.64 -21.03 -21.50
CA ASP A 55 0.58 -20.37 -21.94
C ASP A 55 0.18 -19.02 -22.56
N PRO A 56 0.47 -17.89 -21.88
CA PRO A 56 0.06 -16.58 -22.36
C PRO A 56 0.95 -16.05 -23.49
N TYR A 57 2.19 -16.54 -23.66
CA TYR A 57 3.05 -16.16 -24.77
C TYR A 57 2.51 -16.74 -26.10
N ARG A 58 1.98 -17.96 -26.04
CA ARG A 58 1.46 -18.68 -27.21
C ARG A 58 -0.05 -18.58 -27.40
N LEU A 59 -0.77 -18.00 -26.43
CA LEU A 59 -2.23 -17.95 -26.36
C LEU A 59 -2.86 -19.35 -26.53
N ILE A 60 -2.37 -20.30 -25.74
CA ILE A 60 -2.93 -21.66 -25.69
C ILE A 60 -3.40 -22.00 -24.29
N ARG A 61 -4.49 -22.76 -24.21
CA ARG A 61 -4.99 -23.37 -22.99
C ARG A 61 -4.51 -24.82 -22.91
N TYR A 62 -3.99 -25.20 -21.75
CA TYR A 62 -3.57 -26.57 -21.52
C TYR A 62 -4.79 -27.50 -21.34
N PRO A 63 -4.75 -28.72 -21.91
CA PRO A 63 -5.83 -29.70 -21.76
C PRO A 63 -5.93 -30.25 -20.33
N PHE A 64 -4.81 -30.26 -19.60
CA PHE A 64 -4.73 -30.60 -18.18
C PHE A 64 -3.90 -29.52 -17.47
N PRO A 65 -4.16 -29.23 -16.17
CA PRO A 65 -3.33 -28.31 -15.40
C PRO A 65 -1.87 -28.75 -15.45
N HIS A 66 -0.96 -27.84 -15.80
CA HIS A 66 0.44 -28.19 -16.03
C HIS A 66 1.23 -28.22 -14.70
N PRO A 67 1.72 -29.38 -14.23
CA PRO A 67 2.57 -29.44 -13.05
C PRO A 67 3.92 -28.81 -13.44
N GLY A 68 4.34 -27.77 -12.72
CA GLY A 68 5.38 -26.87 -13.18
C GLY A 68 6.72 -27.53 -13.53
N GLY A 69 7.40 -26.98 -14.54
CA GLY A 69 8.86 -26.98 -14.61
C GLY A 69 9.58 -28.13 -15.34
N ILE A 70 8.92 -28.98 -16.13
CA ILE A 70 9.58 -30.12 -16.80
C ILE A 70 9.83 -29.98 -18.31
N ASP A 71 9.40 -28.90 -18.96
CA ASP A 71 9.62 -28.73 -20.41
C ASP A 71 10.97 -28.08 -20.78
N GLY A 72 11.77 -27.65 -19.80
CA GLY A 72 13.11 -27.10 -20.05
C GLY A 72 14.15 -28.12 -20.55
N TYR A 73 13.84 -29.42 -20.55
CA TYR A 73 14.78 -30.49 -20.91
C TYR A 73 14.38 -31.35 -22.11
N PHE A 74 13.13 -31.29 -22.56
CA PHE A 74 12.66 -32.05 -23.72
C PHE A 74 11.75 -31.17 -24.56
N GLY A 75 12.14 -30.92 -25.81
CA GLY A 75 11.43 -30.09 -26.79
C GLY A 75 10.08 -30.64 -27.27
N SER A 76 9.23 -31.12 -26.37
CA SER A 76 7.85 -31.46 -26.65
C SER A 76 7.02 -30.20 -26.42
N SER A 77 6.74 -29.46 -27.49
CA SER A 77 5.74 -28.39 -27.46
C SER A 77 4.43 -28.95 -26.91
N THR A 78 4.11 -28.61 -25.66
CA THR A 78 2.89 -29.01 -24.97
C THR A 78 1.71 -28.69 -25.88
N SER A 79 0.94 -29.72 -26.25
CA SER A 79 -0.24 -29.57 -27.11
C SER A 79 -1.32 -28.83 -26.33
N GLY A 80 -1.86 -27.76 -26.90
CA GLY A 80 -2.89 -26.94 -26.28
C GLY A 80 -3.92 -26.44 -27.29
N ILE A 81 -5.07 -26.00 -26.78
CA ILE A 81 -6.13 -25.40 -27.60
C ILE A 81 -5.82 -23.92 -27.75
N LYS A 82 -5.75 -23.41 -28.98
CA LYS A 82 -5.58 -21.98 -29.23
C LYS A 82 -6.80 -21.22 -28.73
N ILE A 83 -6.55 -20.17 -27.94
CA ILE A 83 -7.59 -19.33 -27.34
C ILE A 83 -7.43 -17.88 -27.79
N SER A 84 -8.46 -17.08 -27.56
CA SER A 84 -8.37 -15.64 -27.79
C SER A 84 -7.55 -14.95 -26.70
N HIS A 85 -7.04 -13.75 -27.00
CA HIS A 85 -6.37 -12.92 -26.00
C HIS A 85 -7.28 -12.61 -24.80
N SER A 86 -8.56 -12.27 -25.05
CA SER A 86 -9.53 -12.00 -23.99
C SER A 86 -9.75 -13.21 -23.09
N GLU A 87 -9.87 -14.41 -23.68
CA GLU A 87 -10.04 -15.64 -22.91
C GLU A 87 -8.77 -15.95 -22.06
N CYS A 88 -7.58 -15.67 -22.60
CA CYS A 88 -6.34 -15.81 -21.85
C CYS A 88 -6.31 -14.87 -20.63
N VAL A 89 -6.64 -13.60 -20.83
CA VAL A 89 -6.79 -12.59 -19.75
C VAL A 89 -7.79 -13.07 -18.70
N ASP A 90 -8.95 -13.59 -19.13
CA ASP A 90 -9.99 -14.11 -18.23
C ASP A 90 -9.45 -15.21 -17.32
N ILE A 91 -8.73 -16.16 -17.90
CA ILE A 91 -8.13 -17.28 -17.18
C ILE A 91 -7.05 -16.78 -16.21
N LEU A 92 -6.13 -15.91 -16.66
CA LEU A 92 -5.05 -15.37 -15.83
C LEU A 92 -5.60 -14.61 -14.61
N PHE A 93 -6.57 -13.72 -14.79
CA PHE A 93 -7.17 -12.99 -13.68
C PHE A 93 -7.98 -13.90 -12.74
N THR A 94 -8.61 -14.95 -13.27
CA THR A 94 -9.33 -15.93 -12.45
C THR A 94 -8.34 -16.72 -11.58
N GLU A 95 -7.25 -17.21 -12.17
CA GLU A 95 -6.18 -17.89 -11.44
C GLU A 95 -5.50 -16.97 -10.43
N MET A 96 -5.22 -15.71 -10.79
CA MET A 96 -4.67 -14.72 -9.87
C MET A 96 -5.56 -14.55 -8.63
N LYS A 97 -6.89 -14.48 -8.79
CA LYS A 97 -7.84 -14.40 -7.67
C LYS A 97 -7.85 -15.68 -6.82
N GLU A 98 -7.84 -16.85 -7.44
CA GLU A 98 -7.76 -18.13 -6.72
C GLU A 98 -6.48 -18.21 -5.87
N LEU A 99 -5.34 -17.85 -6.47
CA LEU A 99 -4.04 -17.83 -5.79
C LEU A 99 -3.94 -16.73 -4.73
N ALA A 100 -4.64 -15.60 -4.89
CA ALA A 100 -4.70 -14.53 -3.88
C ALA A 100 -5.29 -15.02 -2.56
N GLY A 101 -6.14 -16.07 -2.61
CA GLY A 101 -6.61 -16.79 -1.43
C GLY A 101 -5.46 -17.17 -0.50
N MET A 102 -4.27 -17.49 -1.04
CA MET A 102 -3.06 -17.86 -0.30
C MET A 102 -2.55 -16.83 0.70
N PHE A 103 -2.92 -15.58 0.50
CA PHE A 103 -2.40 -14.45 1.24
C PHE A 103 -3.48 -13.70 2.02
N SER A 104 -4.73 -14.16 1.88
CA SER A 104 -5.93 -13.50 2.37
C SER A 104 -6.90 -14.53 2.99
N PHE A 105 -6.35 -15.51 3.72
CA PHE A 105 -7.13 -16.63 4.24
C PHE A 105 -7.98 -16.32 5.48
N TYR A 106 -7.68 -15.25 6.22
CA TYR A 106 -8.32 -14.93 7.50
C TYR A 106 -8.37 -13.41 7.75
N GLY A 107 -9.44 -12.93 8.40
CA GLY A 107 -9.55 -11.55 8.87
C GLY A 107 -10.55 -10.67 8.10
N GLU A 108 -10.78 -9.47 8.64
CA GLU A 108 -11.79 -8.48 8.19
C GLU A 108 -11.51 -7.91 6.79
N TYR A 109 -10.27 -8.03 6.30
CA TYR A 109 -9.82 -7.44 5.04
C TYR A 109 -9.68 -8.45 3.91
N ARG A 110 -10.22 -9.67 4.08
CA ARG A 110 -10.08 -10.75 3.10
C ARG A 110 -10.54 -10.34 1.69
N PHE A 111 -11.63 -9.60 1.60
CA PHE A 111 -12.23 -9.17 0.33
C PHE A 111 -11.44 -8.06 -0.36
N LEU A 112 -10.58 -7.35 0.36
CA LEU A 112 -9.85 -6.19 -0.18
C LEU A 112 -8.93 -6.59 -1.33
N ILE A 113 -8.27 -7.75 -1.24
CA ILE A 113 -7.40 -8.22 -2.33
C ILE A 113 -8.20 -8.54 -3.59
N GLU A 114 -9.42 -9.08 -3.45
CA GLU A 114 -10.30 -9.37 -4.58
C GLU A 114 -10.79 -8.07 -5.24
N GLU A 115 -11.08 -7.05 -4.44
CA GLU A 115 -11.41 -5.69 -4.92
C GLU A 115 -10.23 -5.07 -5.69
N LEU A 116 -9.01 -5.15 -5.15
CA LEU A 116 -7.80 -4.64 -5.79
C LEU A 116 -7.50 -5.36 -7.11
N ILE A 117 -7.62 -6.69 -7.16
CA ILE A 117 -7.46 -7.44 -8.42
C ILE A 117 -8.56 -7.08 -9.42
N GLY A 118 -9.80 -6.90 -8.95
CA GLY A 118 -10.90 -6.41 -9.77
C GLY A 118 -10.61 -5.03 -10.36
N HIS A 119 -10.07 -4.13 -9.55
CA HIS A 119 -9.68 -2.79 -9.97
C HIS A 119 -8.46 -2.81 -10.91
N PHE A 120 -7.50 -3.71 -10.69
CA PHE A 120 -6.38 -3.91 -11.62
C PHE A 120 -6.87 -4.30 -13.02
N ARG A 121 -7.90 -5.15 -13.08
CA ARG A 121 -8.49 -5.61 -14.34
C ARG A 121 -9.33 -4.55 -15.06
N TYR A 122 -10.15 -3.81 -14.32
CA TYR A 122 -11.21 -2.96 -14.90
C TYR A 122 -11.01 -1.46 -14.67
N GLY A 123 -10.19 -1.08 -13.70
CA GLY A 123 -9.97 0.30 -13.26
C GLY A 123 -9.00 1.09 -14.14
N ASN A 124 -8.25 0.45 -15.04
CA ASN A 124 -7.37 1.09 -16.03
C ASN A 124 -6.42 2.15 -15.43
N GLY A 125 -5.80 1.83 -14.31
CA GLY A 125 -4.84 2.72 -13.63
C GLY A 125 -5.47 3.87 -12.83
N SER A 126 -6.81 3.96 -12.75
CA SER A 126 -7.46 4.97 -11.92
C SER A 126 -7.17 4.78 -10.44
N LEU A 127 -7.24 5.86 -9.66
CA LEU A 127 -7.03 5.83 -8.22
C LEU A 127 -8.01 4.87 -7.53
N PHE A 128 -7.51 4.06 -6.60
CA PHE A 128 -8.33 3.19 -5.77
C PHE A 128 -8.53 3.80 -4.38
N TYR A 129 -9.76 3.67 -3.86
CA TYR A 129 -10.15 4.04 -2.51
C TYR A 129 -11.11 3.00 -1.95
N SER A 130 -10.92 2.61 -0.69
CA SER A 130 -11.89 1.76 -0.02
C SER A 130 -12.04 2.10 1.46
N GLN A 131 -13.27 1.97 1.95
CA GLN A 131 -13.58 2.16 3.37
C GLN A 131 -12.93 1.09 4.28
N PRO A 132 -12.82 -0.19 3.87
CA PRO A 132 -12.05 -1.18 4.61
C PRO A 132 -10.59 -0.78 4.80
N LEU A 133 -9.95 -0.22 3.75
CA LEU A 133 -8.56 0.21 3.82
C LEU A 133 -8.35 1.40 4.77
N ASN A 134 -9.27 2.39 4.76
CA ASN A 134 -9.27 3.46 5.77
C ASN A 134 -9.44 2.92 7.19
N SER A 135 -10.31 1.92 7.37
CA SER A 135 -10.54 1.29 8.68
C SER A 135 -9.29 0.55 9.17
N ALA A 136 -8.61 -0.18 8.28
CA ALA A 136 -7.33 -0.84 8.56
C ALA A 136 -6.26 0.18 8.96
N PHE A 137 -6.16 1.28 8.20
CA PHE A 137 -5.21 2.35 8.48
C PHE A 137 -5.53 3.09 9.79
N HIS A 138 -6.80 3.34 10.09
CA HIS A 138 -7.21 3.92 11.37
C HIS A 138 -6.78 3.03 12.54
N LYS A 139 -7.04 1.71 12.47
CA LYS A 139 -6.61 0.76 13.51
C LYS A 139 -5.09 0.81 13.65
N ARG A 140 -4.34 0.74 12.55
CA ARG A 140 -2.86 0.79 12.53
C ARG A 140 -2.30 2.03 13.20
N ILE A 141 -2.81 3.22 12.87
CA ILE A 141 -2.39 4.50 13.45
C ILE A 141 -2.64 4.55 14.96
N ASN A 142 -3.71 3.90 15.44
CA ASN A 142 -4.11 3.92 16.85
C ASN A 142 -3.44 2.82 17.70
N ILE A 143 -2.67 1.90 17.11
CA ILE A 143 -1.88 0.94 17.89
C ILE A 143 -0.77 1.70 18.64
N LYS A 144 -0.74 1.53 19.97
CA LYS A 144 0.23 2.18 20.86
C LYS A 144 1.59 1.48 20.80
N THR A 145 2.29 1.61 19.69
CA THR A 145 3.68 1.16 19.56
C THR A 145 4.66 2.24 20.03
N HIS A 146 5.80 1.80 20.59
CA HIS A 146 6.90 2.72 20.89
C HIS A 146 7.37 3.40 19.59
N ASN A 147 7.53 4.73 19.61
CA ASN A 147 7.85 5.58 18.46
C ASN A 147 6.78 5.73 17.36
N SER A 148 5.50 5.41 17.62
CA SER A 148 4.43 5.74 16.65
C SER A 148 4.26 7.26 16.51
N PRO A 149 3.95 7.78 15.30
CA PRO A 149 3.76 9.22 15.09
C PRO A 149 2.70 9.83 16.01
N LEU A 150 1.58 9.13 16.21
CA LEU A 150 0.49 9.57 17.08
C LEU A 150 0.95 9.73 18.54
N LEU A 151 1.73 8.76 19.05
CA LEU A 151 2.25 8.80 20.41
C LEU A 151 3.31 9.89 20.58
N ILE A 152 4.17 10.10 19.59
CA ILE A 152 5.18 11.17 19.59
C ILE A 152 4.51 12.54 19.67
N ILE A 153 3.52 12.79 18.80
CA ILE A 153 2.78 14.06 18.79
C ILE A 153 2.10 14.27 20.14
N LYS A 154 1.38 13.26 20.64
CA LYS A 154 0.69 13.32 21.93
C LYS A 154 1.66 13.63 23.08
N LYS A 155 2.77 12.91 23.20
CA LYS A 155 3.78 13.14 24.26
C LYS A 155 4.39 14.54 24.18
N CYS A 156 4.71 15.02 22.97
CA CYS A 156 5.27 16.35 22.82
C CYS A 156 4.32 17.45 23.34
N ILE A 157 3.03 17.33 23.01
CA ILE A 157 2.02 18.27 23.49
C ILE A 157 1.85 18.14 25.02
N GLU A 158 1.74 16.92 25.55
CA GLU A 158 1.60 16.69 27.00
C GLU A 158 2.77 17.24 27.80
N ASP A 159 4.00 16.99 27.36
CA ASP A 159 5.21 17.47 28.01
C ASP A 159 5.27 19.01 27.99
N GLU A 160 4.87 19.62 26.88
CA GLU A 160 4.86 21.07 26.74
C GLU A 160 3.87 21.73 27.71
N PHE A 161 2.66 21.17 27.83
CA PHE A 161 1.61 21.68 28.72
C PHE A 161 1.91 21.41 30.20
N LYS A 162 2.59 20.30 30.53
CA LYS A 162 3.04 20.01 31.90
C LYS A 162 4.11 21.00 32.37
N ASN A 163 5.08 21.31 31.50
CA ASN A 163 6.21 22.16 31.84
C ASN A 163 5.86 23.66 31.77
N HIS A 164 4.91 24.07 30.94
CA HIS A 164 4.57 25.47 30.70
C HIS A 164 3.08 25.77 31.00
N LYS A 165 2.75 25.87 32.30
CA LYS A 165 1.36 26.07 32.76
C LYS A 165 0.72 27.38 32.30
N ARG A 166 1.51 28.44 32.12
CA ARG A 166 0.99 29.80 31.82
C ARG A 166 0.89 30.09 30.33
N GLU A 167 1.93 29.80 29.56
CA GLU A 167 1.97 30.14 28.14
C GLU A 167 2.75 29.11 27.33
N VAL A 168 2.19 28.67 26.20
CA VAL A 168 2.82 27.70 25.30
C VAL A 168 3.19 28.41 24.01
N TYR A 169 4.48 28.43 23.67
CA TYR A 169 4.95 28.98 22.41
C TYR A 169 4.80 27.95 21.29
N ILE A 170 3.70 28.07 20.54
CA ILE A 170 3.29 27.10 19.52
C ILE A 170 4.33 26.83 18.43
N PRO A 171 5.03 27.84 17.87
CA PRO A 171 6.04 27.58 16.85
C PRO A 171 7.15 26.63 17.32
N ALA A 172 7.63 26.77 18.56
CA ALA A 172 8.64 25.86 19.11
C ALA A 172 8.09 24.44 19.35
N LEU A 173 6.83 24.32 19.79
CA LEU A 173 6.16 23.03 19.92
C LEU A 173 6.04 22.31 18.56
N LEU A 174 5.57 23.01 17.52
CA LEU A 174 5.42 22.44 16.18
C LEU A 174 6.77 22.01 15.60
N HIS A 175 7.80 22.84 15.73
CA HIS A 175 9.16 22.51 15.28
C HIS A 175 9.73 21.27 16.02
N LYS A 176 9.50 21.18 17.33
CA LYS A 176 9.89 20.02 18.15
C LYS A 176 9.16 18.75 17.72
N ILE A 177 7.87 18.85 17.38
CA ILE A 177 7.08 17.73 16.84
C ILE A 177 7.66 17.29 15.49
N GLN A 178 7.85 18.21 14.54
CA GLN A 178 8.41 17.93 13.22
C GLN A 178 9.77 17.21 13.33
N THR A 179 10.68 17.74 14.15
CA THR A 179 12.02 17.15 14.36
C THR A 179 11.95 15.72 14.91
N LYS A 180 11.02 15.45 15.84
CA LYS A 180 10.83 14.09 16.39
C LYS A 180 10.13 13.16 15.42
N LEU A 181 9.24 13.66 14.57
CA LEU A 181 8.58 12.87 13.52
C LEU A 181 9.56 12.41 12.44
N LEU A 182 10.59 13.20 12.10
CA LEU A 182 11.66 12.77 11.20
C LEU A 182 12.42 11.52 11.71
N ARG A 183 12.45 11.31 13.04
CA ARG A 183 13.08 10.14 13.69
C ARG A 183 12.07 9.04 14.05
N SER A 184 10.80 9.22 13.69
CA SER A 184 9.74 8.26 14.03
C SER A 184 9.74 7.06 13.10
N LYS A 185 9.15 5.95 13.57
CA LYS A 185 8.82 4.83 12.68
C LYS A 185 7.47 5.14 12.05
N LEU A 186 7.45 5.52 10.78
CA LEU A 186 6.19 5.68 10.03
C LEU A 186 5.36 4.40 10.12
N ALA A 187 4.05 4.55 10.07
CA ALA A 187 3.10 3.49 10.34
C ALA A 187 2.99 2.54 9.14
N LYS A 188 4.06 1.84 8.80
CA LYS A 188 4.11 0.87 7.70
C LYS A 188 3.31 -0.39 8.04
N PHE A 189 2.76 -1.03 7.01
CA PHE A 189 2.09 -2.35 7.09
C PHE A 189 3.08 -3.50 6.87
N ASN A 190 4.22 -3.47 7.55
CA ASN A 190 5.31 -4.42 7.29
C ASN A 190 5.51 -5.51 8.35
N ASN A 191 4.55 -5.70 9.27
CA ASN A 191 4.67 -6.70 10.33
C ASN A 191 4.15 -8.08 9.86
N LEU A 192 4.60 -9.16 10.51
CA LEU A 192 4.22 -10.54 10.17
C LEU A 192 2.70 -10.80 10.17
N GLU A 193 1.94 -10.10 11.04
CA GLU A 193 0.47 -10.18 11.11
C GLU A 193 -0.22 -9.59 9.87
N ASP A 194 0.40 -8.61 9.20
CA ASP A 194 -0.11 -8.02 7.95
C ASP A 194 0.03 -8.99 6.78
N ARG A 195 1.10 -9.78 6.77
CA ARG A 195 1.38 -10.75 5.70
C ARG A 195 0.38 -11.90 5.62
N ILE A 196 -0.45 -12.08 6.66
CA ILE A 196 -1.39 -13.20 6.78
C ILE A 196 -2.87 -12.77 6.81
N ASN A 197 -3.16 -11.47 6.92
CA ASN A 197 -4.53 -10.93 7.01
C ASN A 197 -5.01 -10.23 5.72
N GLY A 198 -4.27 -10.40 4.62
CA GLY A 198 -4.51 -9.74 3.33
C GLY A 198 -3.85 -8.37 3.19
N LEU A 199 -3.60 -7.62 4.29
CA LEU A 199 -3.08 -6.25 4.21
C LEU A 199 -1.64 -6.17 3.71
N GLY A 200 -0.81 -7.19 3.99
CA GLY A 200 0.60 -7.20 3.57
C GLY A 200 0.80 -7.44 2.07
N ILE A 201 -0.26 -7.82 1.35
CA ILE A 201 -0.28 -7.82 -0.13
C ILE A 201 -1.08 -6.64 -0.67
N CYS A 202 -2.15 -6.22 0.02
CA CYS A 202 -2.94 -5.06 -0.39
C CYS A 202 -2.20 -3.72 -0.22
N VAL A 203 -1.26 -3.67 0.72
CA VAL A 203 -0.42 -2.52 1.04
C VAL A 203 1.00 -3.05 1.26
N HIS A 204 1.76 -3.15 0.18
CA HIS A 204 3.08 -3.80 0.15
C HIS A 204 4.13 -2.96 0.89
N ASP A 205 4.07 -1.63 0.73
CA ASP A 205 4.75 -0.64 1.57
C ASP A 205 3.79 0.54 1.84
N ILE A 206 4.24 1.63 2.45
CA ILE A 206 3.54 2.92 2.33
C ILE A 206 4.48 3.83 1.56
N ALA A 207 4.19 4.01 0.27
CA ALA A 207 4.97 4.86 -0.63
C ALA A 207 5.05 6.31 -0.12
N ALA A 208 3.94 6.87 0.36
CA ALA A 208 3.90 8.21 0.92
C ALA A 208 2.92 8.33 2.10
N GLN A 209 3.28 9.12 3.12
CA GLN A 209 2.43 9.44 4.27
C GLN A 209 2.58 10.90 4.70
N LYS A 210 1.47 11.63 4.78
CA LYS A 210 1.39 13.02 5.26
C LYS A 210 0.62 13.10 6.58
N ILE A 211 1.09 13.93 7.51
CA ILE A 211 0.42 14.20 8.79
C ILE A 211 0.15 15.68 8.90
N THR A 212 -1.12 16.03 9.06
CA THR A 212 -1.58 17.41 9.16
C THR A 212 -2.31 17.64 10.48
N LEU A 213 -1.92 18.66 11.22
CA LEU A 213 -2.70 19.18 12.34
C LEU A 213 -3.82 20.04 11.79
N THR A 214 -5.07 19.65 12.01
CA THR A 214 -6.26 20.34 11.47
C THR A 214 -7.01 21.14 12.52
N ASN A 215 -6.90 20.76 13.79
CA ASN A 215 -7.43 21.51 14.92
C ASN A 215 -6.48 21.40 16.12
N PHE A 216 -6.35 22.47 16.89
CA PHE A 216 -5.62 22.46 18.15
C PHE A 216 -6.25 23.44 19.13
N GLN A 217 -6.61 22.94 20.30
CA GLN A 217 -7.33 23.71 21.32
C GLN A 217 -6.72 23.47 22.69
N LYS A 218 -6.53 24.55 23.44
CA LYS A 218 -6.20 24.54 24.87
C LYS A 218 -7.47 24.81 25.66
N TYR A 219 -7.64 24.09 26.75
CA TYR A 219 -8.71 24.27 27.72
C TYR A 219 -8.09 24.59 29.10
N ALA A 220 -8.93 24.95 30.07
CA ALA A 220 -8.48 25.29 31.42
C ALA A 220 -7.68 24.16 32.10
N ILE A 221 -8.11 22.91 31.90
CA ILE A 221 -7.53 21.71 32.53
C ILE A 221 -6.93 20.72 31.53
N GLY A 222 -6.86 21.10 30.25
CA GLY A 222 -6.57 20.13 29.21
C GLY A 222 -6.27 20.72 27.84
N TRP A 223 -6.22 19.85 26.85
CA TRP A 223 -5.97 20.20 25.46
C TRP A 223 -6.56 19.14 24.54
N SER A 224 -6.85 19.52 23.30
CA SER A 224 -7.14 18.55 22.26
C SER A 224 -6.52 18.96 20.92
N ALA A 225 -6.18 17.96 20.12
CA ALA A 225 -5.69 18.11 18.77
C ALA A 225 -6.42 17.14 17.83
N THR A 226 -6.71 17.60 16.62
CA THR A 226 -7.20 16.74 15.53
C THR A 226 -6.10 16.60 14.49
N LEU A 227 -5.75 15.36 14.18
CA LEU A 227 -4.72 15.00 13.22
C LEU A 227 -5.37 14.30 12.04
N HIS A 228 -4.99 14.70 10.83
CA HIS A 228 -5.35 14.04 9.58
C HIS A 228 -4.11 13.35 9.03
N PHE A 229 -4.19 12.03 8.91
CA PHE A 229 -3.18 11.18 8.29
C PHE A 229 -3.68 10.82 6.90
N VAL A 230 -2.86 11.09 5.89
CA VAL A 230 -3.09 10.65 4.51
C VAL A 230 -1.93 9.75 4.13
N ALA A 231 -2.21 8.64 3.47
CA ALA A 231 -1.21 7.73 2.97
C ALA A 231 -1.60 7.19 1.60
N GLN A 232 -0.58 6.79 0.86
CA GLN A 232 -0.71 6.20 -0.46
C GLN A 232 0.30 5.06 -0.58
N ASP A 233 -0.13 4.00 -1.26
CA ASP A 233 0.72 2.91 -1.71
C ASP A 233 0.46 2.60 -3.18
N HIS A 234 1.29 1.74 -3.78
CA HIS A 234 1.18 1.35 -5.18
C HIS A 234 0.68 -0.09 -5.27
N PHE A 235 -0.29 -0.34 -6.13
CA PHE A 235 -0.66 -1.69 -6.55
C PHE A 235 0.00 -1.98 -7.89
N GLY A 236 1.28 -2.34 -7.82
CA GLY A 236 2.10 -2.75 -8.95
C GLY A 236 3.35 -3.48 -8.47
N LEU A 237 4.06 -4.11 -9.39
CA LEU A 237 5.30 -4.84 -9.09
C LEU A 237 6.46 -4.29 -9.91
N ASP A 238 7.63 -4.22 -9.27
CA ASP A 238 8.88 -3.87 -9.92
C ASP A 238 9.73 -5.11 -10.26
N VAL A 239 10.85 -4.90 -10.95
CA VAL A 239 11.77 -5.98 -11.34
C VAL A 239 12.46 -6.61 -10.12
N ALA A 240 12.64 -5.88 -9.02
CA ALA A 240 13.24 -6.41 -7.79
C ALA A 240 12.29 -7.40 -7.10
N ASP A 241 10.98 -7.16 -7.14
CA ASP A 241 9.95 -8.06 -6.60
C ASP A 241 10.02 -9.44 -7.25
N ILE A 242 10.08 -9.50 -8.58
CA ILE A 242 10.11 -10.78 -9.30
C ILE A 242 11.45 -11.49 -9.26
N LYS A 243 12.54 -10.76 -8.98
CA LYS A 243 13.88 -11.33 -8.72
C LYS A 243 14.00 -11.87 -7.30
N ASN A 244 13.09 -11.52 -6.40
CA ASN A 244 13.10 -12.03 -5.03
C ASN A 244 12.90 -13.56 -5.01
N LYS A 245 13.81 -14.27 -4.34
CA LYS A 245 13.80 -15.74 -4.26
C LYS A 245 12.51 -16.32 -3.66
N LEU A 246 11.80 -15.57 -2.83
CA LEU A 246 10.55 -16.02 -2.22
C LEU A 246 9.36 -15.74 -3.14
N TYR A 247 9.24 -14.51 -3.66
CA TYR A 247 8.09 -14.10 -4.47
C TYR A 247 8.04 -14.79 -5.81
N ARG A 248 9.21 -15.01 -6.43
CA ARG A 248 9.29 -15.71 -7.72
C ARG A 248 8.69 -17.11 -7.66
N GLU A 249 8.67 -17.78 -6.51
CA GLU A 249 8.12 -19.14 -6.40
C GLU A 249 6.59 -19.19 -6.54
N PHE A 250 5.89 -18.09 -6.26
CA PHE A 250 4.43 -18.05 -6.34
C PHE A 250 3.96 -17.55 -7.71
N ARG A 251 3.15 -18.37 -8.40
CA ARG A 251 2.48 -17.98 -9.66
C ARG A 251 1.68 -16.68 -9.54
N PHE A 252 1.15 -16.38 -8.36
CA PHE A 252 0.44 -15.12 -8.10
C PHE A 252 1.24 -13.89 -8.55
N PHE A 253 2.50 -13.77 -8.11
CA PHE A 253 3.36 -12.65 -8.49
C PHE A 253 3.80 -12.73 -9.96
N ARG A 254 4.01 -13.94 -10.50
CA ARG A 254 4.34 -14.14 -11.91
C ARG A 254 3.21 -13.68 -12.84
N ILE A 255 1.96 -14.04 -12.54
CA ILE A 255 0.77 -13.62 -13.27
C ILE A 255 0.59 -12.11 -13.17
N TRP A 256 0.68 -11.54 -11.96
CA TRP A 256 0.55 -10.10 -11.76
C TRP A 256 1.59 -9.32 -12.58
N PHE A 257 2.87 -9.67 -12.44
CA PHE A 257 3.95 -9.01 -13.16
C PHE A 257 3.78 -9.16 -14.68
N PHE A 258 3.41 -10.35 -15.15
CA PHE A 258 3.16 -10.59 -16.58
C PHE A 258 2.02 -9.72 -17.12
N LEU A 259 0.86 -9.71 -16.45
CA LEU A 259 -0.29 -8.89 -16.83
C LEU A 259 0.06 -7.40 -16.87
N GLN A 260 0.91 -6.94 -15.95
CA GLN A 260 1.35 -5.55 -15.87
C GLN A 260 2.36 -5.17 -16.96
N ARG A 261 3.44 -5.93 -17.11
CA ARG A 261 4.65 -5.53 -17.85
C ARG A 261 4.66 -5.98 -19.30
N HIS A 262 3.97 -7.07 -19.64
CA HIS A 262 3.94 -7.55 -21.02
C HIS A 262 3.23 -6.56 -21.94
N ARG A 263 3.91 -6.09 -23.00
CA ARG A 263 3.42 -5.07 -23.94
C ARG A 263 2.03 -5.31 -24.54
N ASP A 264 1.69 -6.58 -24.81
CA ASP A 264 0.39 -6.91 -25.41
C ASP A 264 -0.76 -7.05 -24.38
N PHE A 265 -0.44 -7.17 -23.08
CA PHE A 265 -1.44 -7.26 -22.01
C PHE A 265 -1.60 -5.92 -21.28
N ALA A 266 -0.48 -5.32 -20.86
CA ALA A 266 -0.35 -3.92 -20.42
C ALA A 266 -1.43 -3.43 -19.43
N PHE A 267 -1.82 -4.25 -18.45
CA PHE A 267 -2.74 -3.83 -17.39
C PHE A 267 -2.06 -2.81 -16.48
N LYS A 268 -2.71 -1.66 -16.28
CA LYS A 268 -2.09 -0.53 -15.59
C LYS A 268 -2.12 -0.73 -14.06
N PRO A 269 -0.97 -0.59 -13.39
CA PRO A 269 -0.93 -0.48 -11.92
C PRO A 269 -1.60 0.83 -11.50
N PHE A 270 -1.88 0.97 -10.22
CA PHE A 270 -2.61 2.13 -9.70
C PHE A 270 -2.24 2.48 -8.26
N PHE A 271 -2.51 3.72 -7.89
CA PHE A 271 -2.35 4.18 -6.51
C PHE A 271 -3.51 3.74 -5.63
N THR A 272 -3.21 3.21 -4.45
CA THR A 272 -4.18 2.96 -3.37
C THR A 272 -4.11 4.09 -2.37
N ASN A 273 -5.20 4.86 -2.23
CA ASN A 273 -5.26 6.01 -1.34
C ASN A 273 -6.06 5.69 -0.09
N PHE A 274 -5.54 6.06 1.07
CA PHE A 274 -6.21 5.86 2.34
C PHE A 274 -5.88 6.95 3.34
N ASN A 275 -6.82 7.23 4.23
CA ASN A 275 -6.67 8.29 5.20
C ASN A 275 -7.38 7.97 6.51
N THR A 276 -7.01 8.71 7.56
CA THR A 276 -7.72 8.67 8.82
C THR A 276 -7.61 9.98 9.59
N ILE A 277 -8.68 10.33 10.31
CA ILE A 277 -8.70 11.46 11.23
C ILE A 277 -8.71 10.90 12.64
N THR A 278 -7.78 11.37 13.47
CA THR A 278 -7.69 10.95 14.88
C THR A 278 -7.67 12.18 15.78
N ARG A 279 -8.50 12.15 16.83
CA ARG A 279 -8.51 13.16 17.89
C ARG A 279 -7.72 12.65 19.08
N ILE A 280 -6.78 13.44 19.55
CA ILE A 280 -6.02 13.20 20.78
C ILE A 280 -6.26 14.35 21.75
N GLY A 281 -6.12 14.07 23.04
CA GLY A 281 -6.25 15.09 24.07
C GLY A 281 -6.03 14.53 25.47
N SER A 282 -5.97 15.47 26.41
CA SER A 282 -6.07 15.25 27.84
C SER A 282 -7.17 16.18 28.34
N TYR A 283 -8.12 15.62 29.09
CA TYR A 283 -9.28 16.33 29.62
C TYR A 283 -9.21 16.40 31.14
#